data_AF-A0A8T4C7H1-F1
#
_entry.id   AF-A0A8T4C7H1-F1
#
_cell.length_a   1.000
_cell.length_b   1.000
_cell.length_c   1.000
_cell.angle_alpha   90.00
_cell.angle_beta   90.00
_cell.angle_gamma   90.00
#
_symmetry.space_group_name_H-M   'P 1'
#
loop_
_entity.id
_entity.type
_entity.pdbx_description
1 polymer ?
#
loop_
_entity_poly.entity_id
_entity_poly.type
_entity_poly.pdbx_seq_one_letter_code
_entity_poly.pdbx_strand_id
1 'polypeptide(L)'
;MRAIIFVLLLLIGASGCIVSVDPRALDETVNVPVENTPVENPPVVNPPVVVPPTTPPVDTNLVTPPVAPPVTPPPTVPATILLSKTQVAAYSAKKDCWVIYSGSVYNVSSYTSHPGGNVYVPYCGKDMTKAFNQQGHSTKADKILSGFLLGKVGETIPASSV
;
A
#
# COMPACT_ATOMS: atom_id res chain seq x y z
N MET A 1 -21.31 -49.02 46.30
CA MET A 1 -20.39 -48.27 45.41
C MET A 1 -21.22 -47.28 44.61
N ARG A 2 -20.79 -46.01 44.57
CA ARG A 2 -21.51 -44.88 43.96
C ARG A 2 -21.20 -44.83 42.46
N ALA A 3 -22.20 -44.88 41.59
CA ALA A 3 -22.05 -44.58 40.17
C ALA A 3 -22.95 -43.40 39.82
N ILE A 4 -22.30 -42.26 39.62
CA ILE A 4 -22.85 -40.98 39.21
C ILE A 4 -22.95 -41.03 37.68
N ILE A 5 -24.17 -41.02 37.13
CA ILE A 5 -24.41 -40.80 35.70
C ILE A 5 -25.07 -39.41 35.58
N PHE A 6 -24.22 -38.40 35.40
CA PHE A 6 -24.60 -37.09 34.88
C PHE A 6 -24.75 -37.24 33.37
N VAL A 7 -25.98 -37.20 32.85
CA VAL A 7 -26.23 -36.92 31.44
C VAL A 7 -27.21 -35.75 31.37
N LEU A 8 -26.64 -34.56 31.32
CA LEU A 8 -27.31 -33.31 30.96
C LEU A 8 -26.34 -32.49 30.09
N LEU A 9 -26.62 -32.40 28.79
CA LEU A 9 -26.06 -31.48 27.78
C LEU A 9 -26.85 -31.79 26.49
N LEU A 10 -27.94 -31.11 26.12
CA LEU A 10 -28.19 -29.69 25.85
C LEU A 10 -27.43 -29.16 24.62
N LEU A 11 -28.14 -29.18 23.47
CA LEU A 11 -27.97 -28.38 22.23
C LEU A 11 -26.66 -28.67 21.45
N ILE A 12 -26.55 -28.62 20.12
CA ILE A 12 -26.95 -27.60 19.14
C ILE A 12 -26.92 -28.29 17.77
N GLY A 13 -27.87 -27.97 16.88
CA GLY A 13 -27.87 -28.44 15.49
C GLY A 13 -26.75 -27.80 14.66
N ALA A 14 -26.20 -28.58 13.73
CA ALA A 14 -25.59 -28.07 12.53
C ALA A 14 -25.86 -29.06 11.41
N SER A 15 -26.69 -28.63 10.45
CA SER A 15 -26.84 -29.28 9.16
C SER A 15 -25.48 -29.28 8.46
N GLY A 16 -24.78 -30.41 8.51
CA GLY A 16 -23.58 -30.67 7.73
C GLY A 16 -23.97 -30.93 6.29
N CYS A 17 -23.75 -29.96 5.41
CA CYS A 17 -23.62 -30.25 3.98
C CYS A 17 -22.30 -31.00 3.79
N ILE A 18 -22.38 -32.33 3.74
CA ILE A 18 -21.28 -33.17 3.32
C ILE A 18 -21.12 -33.02 1.80
N VAL A 19 -20.15 -32.20 1.38
CA VAL A 19 -19.67 -32.25 0.00
C VAL A 19 -18.86 -33.54 -0.15
N SER A 20 -19.43 -34.49 -0.89
CA SER A 20 -18.78 -35.73 -1.29
C SER A 20 -17.55 -35.38 -2.13
N VAL A 21 -16.35 -35.61 -1.59
CA VAL A 21 -15.09 -35.56 -2.33
C VAL A 21 -14.65 -36.98 -2.61
N ASP A 22 -14.73 -37.37 -3.89
CA ASP A 22 -14.27 -38.65 -4.43
C ASP A 22 -12.77 -38.84 -4.15
N PRO A 23 -12.34 -39.91 -3.46
CA PRO A 23 -10.94 -40.18 -3.19
C PRO A 23 -10.37 -41.10 -4.29
N ARG A 24 -10.23 -40.62 -5.53
CA ARG A 24 -9.68 -41.47 -6.61
C ARG A 24 -9.11 -40.79 -7.86
N ALA A 25 -8.28 -39.77 -7.67
CA ALA A 25 -7.39 -39.30 -8.74
C ALA A 25 -5.98 -39.08 -8.18
N LEU A 26 -5.24 -40.18 -8.04
CA LEU A 26 -3.79 -40.17 -7.95
C LEU A 26 -3.26 -40.75 -9.26
N ASP A 27 -2.21 -40.11 -9.76
CA ASP A 27 -1.33 -40.56 -10.85
C ASP A 27 -1.78 -40.23 -12.28
N GLU A 28 -1.28 -39.11 -12.80
CA GLU A 28 -0.57 -39.12 -14.09
C GLU A 28 0.41 -37.94 -14.11
N THR A 29 1.69 -38.26 -13.94
CA THR A 29 2.82 -37.36 -14.18
C THR A 29 2.90 -37.06 -15.68
N VAL A 30 2.25 -35.99 -16.13
CA VAL A 30 2.53 -35.41 -17.45
C VAL A 30 3.68 -34.41 -17.27
N ASN A 31 4.87 -34.83 -17.70
CA ASN A 31 5.97 -33.94 -18.05
C ASN A 31 5.47 -32.90 -19.06
N VAL A 32 5.15 -31.69 -18.58
CA VAL A 32 5.00 -30.53 -19.44
C VAL A 32 6.41 -29.99 -19.72
N PRO A 33 6.82 -29.82 -20.99
CA PRO A 33 8.07 -29.15 -21.29
C PRO A 33 7.99 -27.72 -20.75
N VAL A 34 8.90 -27.37 -19.85
CA VAL A 34 9.17 -25.96 -19.51
C VAL A 34 9.82 -25.36 -20.75
N GLU A 35 8.99 -24.82 -21.64
CA GLU A 35 9.47 -23.94 -22.71
C GLU A 35 9.95 -22.66 -22.02
N ASN A 36 11.26 -22.55 -21.88
CA ASN A 36 11.95 -21.33 -21.49
C ASN A 36 11.79 -20.32 -22.63
N THR A 37 10.60 -19.72 -22.73
CA THR A 37 10.42 -18.50 -23.51
C THR A 37 11.07 -17.35 -22.74
N PRO A 38 11.99 -16.59 -23.37
CA PRO A 38 12.45 -15.34 -22.80
C PRO A 38 11.23 -14.45 -22.53
N VAL A 39 11.06 -14.01 -21.28
CA VAL A 39 10.14 -12.92 -20.98
C VAL A 39 10.72 -11.68 -21.65
N GLU A 40 10.29 -11.43 -22.88
CA GLU A 40 10.56 -10.16 -23.55
C GLU A 40 9.86 -9.08 -22.74
N ASN A 41 10.64 -8.24 -22.06
CA ASN A 41 10.10 -7.07 -21.36
C ASN A 41 9.25 -6.28 -22.37
N PRO A 42 8.01 -5.89 -22.02
CA PRO A 42 7.22 -5.05 -22.89
C PRO A 42 8.02 -3.77 -23.23
N PRO A 43 7.95 -3.28 -24.47
CA PRO A 43 8.68 -2.08 -24.86
C PRO A 43 8.30 -0.95 -23.92
N VAL A 44 9.31 -0.33 -23.32
CA VAL A 44 9.18 0.95 -22.62
C VAL A 44 8.75 1.95 -23.69
N VAL A 45 7.44 2.12 -23.87
CA VAL A 45 6.88 3.25 -24.58
C VAL A 45 7.14 4.45 -23.69
N ASN A 46 8.27 5.11 -23.93
CA ASN A 46 8.51 6.44 -23.40
C ASN A 46 7.32 7.31 -23.84
N PRO A 47 6.60 7.96 -22.91
CA PRO A 47 5.57 8.90 -23.30
C PRO A 47 6.20 9.98 -24.18
N PRO A 48 5.49 10.47 -25.22
CA PRO A 48 6.03 11.48 -26.11
C PRO A 48 6.49 12.69 -25.29
N VAL A 49 7.75 13.06 -25.44
CA VAL A 49 8.30 14.31 -24.96
C VAL A 49 7.52 15.41 -25.67
N VAL A 50 6.54 15.99 -24.97
CA VAL A 50 5.85 17.20 -25.43
C VAL A 50 6.86 18.33 -25.31
N VAL A 51 7.57 18.59 -26.41
CA VAL A 51 8.41 19.78 -26.54
C VAL A 51 7.46 20.98 -26.54
N PRO A 52 7.56 21.92 -25.59
CA PRO A 52 6.73 23.11 -25.61
C PRO A 52 7.05 23.94 -26.85
N PRO A 53 6.04 24.54 -27.52
CA PRO A 53 6.28 25.41 -28.67
C PRO A 53 7.05 26.65 -28.24
N THR A 54 8.20 26.88 -28.88
CA THR A 54 8.93 28.15 -28.86
C THR A 54 8.03 29.27 -29.38
N THR A 55 7.67 30.20 -28.51
CA THR A 55 6.99 31.44 -28.87
C THR A 55 7.98 32.48 -29.41
N PRO A 56 7.59 33.30 -30.41
CA PRO A 56 8.39 34.38 -30.99
C PRO A 56 8.58 35.56 -30.01
N PRO A 57 9.55 36.47 -30.26
CA PRO A 57 9.81 37.61 -29.38
C PRO A 57 8.63 38.58 -29.34
N VAL A 58 8.15 38.90 -28.14
CA VAL A 58 7.07 39.86 -27.90
C VAL A 58 7.61 41.29 -28.01
N ASP A 59 6.94 42.08 -28.85
CA ASP A 59 7.11 43.53 -29.06
C ASP A 59 6.89 44.31 -27.76
N THR A 60 7.73 45.32 -27.51
CA THR A 60 7.99 45.94 -26.21
C THR A 60 7.18 47.21 -25.94
N ASN A 61 6.10 47.50 -26.67
CA ASN A 61 5.38 48.76 -26.47
C ASN A 61 3.86 48.63 -26.56
N LEU A 62 3.21 48.51 -25.41
CA LEU A 62 1.92 49.17 -25.15
C LEU A 62 1.71 49.28 -23.63
N VAL A 63 1.94 50.50 -23.15
CA VAL A 63 1.65 50.95 -21.79
C VAL A 63 0.14 51.04 -21.63
N THR A 64 -0.41 50.20 -20.77
CA THR A 64 -1.65 50.47 -20.02
C THR A 64 -1.42 50.03 -18.57
N PRO A 65 -1.80 50.83 -17.56
CA PRO A 65 -1.72 50.39 -16.18
C PRO A 65 -2.70 49.22 -15.97
N PRO A 66 -2.25 48.04 -15.51
CA PRO A 66 -3.16 46.94 -15.23
C PRO A 66 -3.96 47.28 -13.98
N VAL A 67 -5.28 47.32 -14.14
CA VAL A 67 -6.22 47.13 -13.04
C VAL A 67 -5.76 45.90 -12.26
N ALA A 68 -5.48 46.06 -10.96
CA ALA A 68 -5.04 44.95 -10.12
C ALA A 68 -6.03 43.77 -10.28
N PRO A 69 -5.55 42.54 -10.54
CA PRO A 69 -6.43 41.39 -10.61
C PRO A 69 -7.19 41.25 -9.28
N PRO A 70 -8.42 40.71 -9.29
CA PRO A 70 -9.11 40.36 -8.05
C PRO A 70 -8.18 39.48 -7.22
N VAL A 71 -7.95 39.87 -5.97
CA VAL A 71 -7.08 39.16 -5.03
C VAL A 71 -7.73 37.79 -4.77
N THR A 72 -7.39 36.78 -5.57
CA THR A 72 -7.81 35.41 -5.35
C THR A 72 -7.24 34.97 -4.00
N PRO A 73 -8.05 34.44 -3.07
CA PRO A 73 -7.50 33.85 -1.85
C PRO A 73 -6.46 32.78 -2.26
N PRO A 74 -5.36 32.62 -1.49
CA PRO A 74 -4.36 31.58 -1.75
C PRO A 74 -5.04 30.22 -1.97
N PRO A 75 -4.53 29.37 -2.90
CA PRO A 75 -5.09 28.04 -3.10
C PRO A 75 -5.16 27.32 -1.74
N THR A 76 -6.37 26.89 -1.38
CA THR A 76 -6.65 26.18 -0.13
C THR A 76 -5.92 24.84 -0.13
N VAL A 77 -4.65 24.84 0.24
CA VAL A 77 -3.93 23.61 0.56
C VAL A 77 -4.70 22.95 1.71
N PRO A 78 -5.06 21.65 1.62
CA PRO A 78 -5.73 20.97 2.72
C PRO A 78 -4.87 21.13 3.97
N ALA A 79 -5.43 21.74 5.02
CA ALA A 79 -4.70 21.93 6.28
C ALA A 79 -4.43 20.59 6.99
N THR A 80 -5.19 19.55 6.64
CA THR A 80 -5.16 18.24 7.30
C THR A 80 -5.35 17.08 6.32
N ILE A 81 -4.81 15.91 6.68
CA ILE A 81 -4.90 14.65 5.94
C ILE A 81 -5.54 13.59 6.85
N LEU A 82 -6.53 12.86 6.33
CA LEU A 82 -7.11 11.69 6.99
C LEU A 82 -6.29 10.43 6.64
N LEU A 83 -5.74 9.77 7.66
CA LEU A 83 -4.96 8.53 7.55
C LEU A 83 -5.88 7.31 7.30
N SER A 84 -6.55 7.27 6.16
CA SER A 84 -7.39 6.14 5.75
C SER A 84 -6.61 5.09 4.97
N LYS A 85 -7.14 3.86 4.86
CA LYS A 85 -6.55 2.82 3.99
C LYS A 85 -6.48 3.27 2.53
N THR A 86 -7.49 4.01 2.06
CA THR A 86 -7.52 4.59 0.72
C THR A 86 -6.42 5.64 0.54
N GLN A 87 -6.21 6.50 1.55
CA GLN A 87 -5.10 7.46 1.53
C GLN A 87 -3.77 6.74 1.45
N VAL A 88 -3.53 5.73 2.30
CA VAL A 88 -2.30 4.93 2.28
C VAL A 88 -2.08 4.30 0.90
N ALA A 89 -3.10 3.75 0.26
CA ALA A 89 -3.01 3.13 -1.05
C ALA A 89 -2.53 4.07 -2.16
N ALA A 90 -2.71 5.40 -2.01
CA ALA A 90 -2.16 6.39 -2.95
C ALA A 90 -0.63 6.46 -2.90
N TYR A 91 -0.01 6.10 -1.77
CA TYR A 91 1.43 6.10 -1.53
C TYR A 91 2.00 4.68 -1.71
N SER A 92 1.91 4.18 -2.95
CA SER A 92 2.27 2.81 -3.31
C SER A 92 3.60 2.66 -4.06
N ALA A 93 4.33 3.76 -4.29
CA ALA A 93 5.60 3.74 -5.00
C ALA A 93 6.78 3.65 -4.02
N LYS A 94 7.92 3.06 -4.44
CA LYS A 94 9.11 2.97 -3.57
C LYS A 94 9.55 4.32 -2.97
N LYS A 95 9.50 5.38 -3.78
CA LYS A 95 9.90 6.74 -3.39
C LYS A 95 8.81 7.51 -2.64
N ASP A 96 7.62 6.93 -2.55
CA ASP A 96 6.41 7.52 -1.99
C ASP A 96 5.57 6.39 -1.37
N CYS A 97 6.15 5.79 -0.32
CA CYS A 97 5.75 4.49 0.21
C CYS A 97 5.21 4.67 1.62
N TRP A 98 3.90 4.48 1.77
CA TRP A 98 3.28 4.35 3.09
C TRP A 98 2.87 2.92 3.34
N VAL A 99 2.93 2.51 4.60
CA VAL A 99 2.56 1.16 5.03
C VAL A 99 1.73 1.21 6.30
N ILE A 100 0.87 0.21 6.49
CA ILE A 100 0.15 0.00 7.74
C ILE A 100 0.83 -1.13 8.51
N TYR A 101 1.12 -0.88 9.79
CA TYR A 101 1.59 -1.89 10.73
C TYR A 101 0.83 -1.77 12.05
N SER A 102 0.17 -2.85 12.46
CA SER A 102 -0.63 -2.91 13.69
C SER A 102 -1.61 -1.74 13.83
N GLY A 103 -2.31 -1.40 12.74
CA GLY A 103 -3.32 -0.34 12.71
C GLY A 103 -2.78 1.10 12.76
N SER A 104 -1.46 1.28 12.59
CA SER A 104 -0.82 2.59 12.49
C SER A 104 -0.20 2.78 11.12
N VAL A 105 -0.14 4.03 10.64
CA VAL A 105 0.38 4.40 9.31
C VAL A 105 1.79 4.93 9.46
N TYR A 106 2.68 4.48 8.56
CA TYR A 106 4.09 4.86 8.55
C TYR A 106 4.50 5.36 7.17
N ASN A 107 5.20 6.50 7.10
CA ASN A 107 5.82 7.00 5.88
C ASN A 107 7.27 6.49 5.79
N VAL A 108 7.50 5.43 5.01
CA VAL A 108 8.82 4.81 4.84
C VAL A 108 9.49 5.22 3.53
N SER A 109 9.05 6.30 2.90
CA SER A 109 9.56 6.77 1.60
C SER A 109 11.06 7.05 1.61
N SER A 110 11.58 7.52 2.75
CA SER A 110 13.01 7.82 2.95
C SER A 110 13.82 6.62 3.45
N TYR A 111 13.19 5.46 3.67
CA TYR A 111 13.88 4.29 4.19
C TYR A 111 14.64 3.56 3.07
N THR A 112 15.96 3.65 3.08
CA THR A 112 16.82 3.04 2.04
C THR A 112 17.62 1.84 2.54
N SER A 113 17.83 1.74 3.86
CA SER A 113 18.81 0.82 4.46
C SER A 113 18.14 -0.38 5.13
N HIS A 114 17.19 -1.02 4.45
CA HIS A 114 16.57 -2.25 4.93
C HIS A 114 17.54 -3.43 4.78
N PRO A 115 17.87 -4.19 5.84
CA PRO A 115 18.79 -5.32 5.77
C PRO A 115 18.37 -6.42 4.78
N GLY A 116 17.06 -6.60 4.56
CA GLY A 116 16.51 -7.50 3.54
C GLY A 116 16.45 -6.90 2.14
N GLY A 117 17.07 -5.74 1.90
CA GLY A 117 16.97 -5.01 0.64
C GLY A 117 15.55 -4.48 0.38
N ASN A 118 15.15 -4.39 -0.90
CA ASN A 118 13.89 -3.77 -1.32
C ASN A 118 12.63 -4.63 -1.09
N VAL A 119 12.68 -5.66 -0.23
CA VAL A 119 11.56 -6.59 0.01
C VAL A 119 10.31 -5.96 0.62
N TYR A 120 10.40 -4.73 1.14
CA TYR A 120 9.24 -3.98 1.64
C TYR A 120 8.44 -3.27 0.53
N VAL A 121 9.03 -3.07 -0.66
CA VAL A 121 8.40 -2.32 -1.77
C VAL A 121 7.04 -2.90 -2.22
N PRO A 122 6.84 -4.23 -2.30
CA PRO A 122 5.53 -4.81 -2.65
C PRO A 122 4.41 -4.48 -1.66
N TYR A 123 4.76 -4.01 -0.46
CA TYR A 123 3.83 -3.62 0.61
C TYR A 123 3.56 -2.12 0.66
N CYS A 124 4.22 -1.30 -0.17
CA CYS A 124 3.86 0.10 -0.30
C CYS A 124 2.37 0.24 -0.68
N GLY A 125 1.68 1.12 0.04
CA GLY A 125 0.24 1.33 -0.05
C GLY A 125 -0.62 0.25 0.63
N LYS A 126 -0.02 -0.65 1.43
CA LYS A 126 -0.72 -1.82 2.00
C LYS A 126 -0.45 -2.01 3.50
N ASP A 127 -1.23 -2.90 4.08
CA ASP A 127 -0.97 -3.44 5.42
C ASP A 127 0.10 -4.53 5.36
N MET A 128 1.23 -4.29 6.01
CA MET A 128 2.36 -5.20 6.07
C MET A 128 2.43 -5.98 7.39
N THR A 129 1.45 -5.85 8.29
CA THR A 129 1.47 -6.43 9.66
C THR A 129 1.80 -7.91 9.64
N LYS A 130 1.12 -8.69 8.79
CA LYS A 130 1.37 -10.13 8.68
C LYS A 130 2.78 -10.42 8.20
N ALA A 131 3.24 -9.76 7.14
CA ALA A 131 4.56 -10.01 6.55
C ALA A 131 5.69 -9.61 7.51
N PHE A 132 5.56 -8.46 8.15
CA PHE A 132 6.52 -7.96 9.12
C PHE A 132 6.65 -8.91 10.33
N ASN A 133 5.53 -9.39 10.87
CA ASN A 133 5.54 -10.32 12.00
C ASN A 133 6.07 -11.72 11.62
N GLN A 134 5.74 -12.22 10.43
CA GLN A 134 6.21 -13.53 9.95
C GLN A 134 7.73 -13.58 9.75
N GLN A 135 8.35 -12.46 9.42
CA GLN A 135 9.81 -12.40 9.25
C GLN A 135 10.58 -12.42 10.58
N GLY A 136 9.92 -12.13 11.71
CA GLY A 136 10.57 -12.12 13.03
C GLY A 136 11.55 -10.96 13.21
N HIS A 137 11.12 -9.73 12.89
CA HIS A 137 11.92 -8.53 13.09
C HIS A 137 12.33 -8.34 14.57
N SER A 138 13.53 -7.80 14.79
CA SER A 138 14.03 -7.50 16.14
C SER A 138 13.42 -6.22 16.71
N THR A 139 13.52 -6.03 18.03
CA THR A 139 13.12 -4.78 18.71
C THR A 139 13.84 -3.54 18.16
N LYS A 140 15.04 -3.71 17.59
CA LYS A 140 15.75 -2.62 16.91
C LYS A 140 15.01 -2.20 15.62
N ALA A 141 14.49 -3.15 14.87
CA ALA A 141 13.69 -2.87 13.67
C ALA A 141 12.37 -2.19 14.03
N ASP A 142 11.73 -2.57 15.15
CA ASP A 142 10.53 -1.89 15.65
C ASP A 142 10.81 -0.41 15.97
N LYS A 143 11.96 -0.13 16.61
CA LYS A 143 12.39 1.25 16.90
C LYS A 143 12.65 2.05 15.63
N ILE A 144 13.29 1.45 14.63
CA ILE A 144 13.49 2.08 13.32
C ILE A 144 12.13 2.40 12.69
N LEU A 145 11.20 1.45 12.69
CA LEU A 145 9.85 1.65 12.15
C LEU A 145 9.10 2.78 12.87
N SER A 146 9.23 2.88 14.19
CA SER A 146 8.56 3.92 14.97
C SER A 146 8.97 5.36 14.59
N GLY A 147 10.17 5.54 14.03
CA GLY A 147 10.63 6.84 13.52
C GLY A 147 9.89 7.32 12.27
N PHE A 148 9.15 6.43 11.60
CA PHE A 148 8.37 6.72 10.41
C PHE A 148 6.87 6.89 10.71
N LEU A 149 6.46 6.84 11.98
CA LEU A 149 5.05 6.87 12.38
C LEU A 149 4.41 8.23 12.04
N LEU A 150 3.31 8.17 11.28
CA LEU A 150 2.44 9.33 11.04
C LEU A 150 1.29 9.42 12.06
N GLY A 151 0.71 8.28 12.42
CA GLY A 151 -0.44 8.22 13.32
C GLY A 151 -1.24 6.93 13.17
N LYS A 152 -2.43 6.88 13.78
CA LYS A 152 -3.34 5.72 13.68
C LYS A 152 -4.20 5.79 12.42
N VAL A 153 -4.59 4.63 11.89
CA VAL A 153 -5.58 4.59 10.82
C VAL A 153 -6.89 5.22 11.30
N GLY A 154 -7.42 6.18 10.53
CA GLY A 154 -8.60 6.98 10.87
C GLY A 154 -8.29 8.31 11.57
N GLU A 155 -7.03 8.55 11.94
CA GLU A 155 -6.61 9.83 12.52
C GLU A 155 -6.49 10.92 11.46
N THR A 156 -6.80 12.16 11.83
CA THR A 156 -6.58 13.34 10.99
C THR A 156 -5.37 14.10 11.50
N ILE A 157 -4.36 14.26 10.65
CA ILE A 157 -3.09 14.91 10.99
C ILE A 157 -2.89 16.19 10.16
N PRO A 158 -2.07 17.16 10.59
CA PRO A 158 -1.68 18.29 9.74
C PRO A 158 -1.03 17.81 8.44
N ALA A 159 -1.35 18.44 7.31
CA ALA A 159 -0.73 18.09 6.03
C ALA A 159 0.78 18.39 5.97
N SER A 160 1.30 19.19 6.90
CA SER A 160 2.73 19.44 7.08
C SER A 160 3.48 18.30 7.78
N SER A 161 2.78 17.28 8.29
CA SER A 161 3.37 16.18 9.05
C SER A 161 3.79 14.99 8.18
N VAL A 162 3.53 15.04 6.86
CA VAL A 162 3.77 13.92 5.93
C VAL A 162 5.00 14.09 5.07
#